data_AF-A0A938I5J4-F1
#
_entry.id   AF-A0A938I5J4-F1
#
_cell.length_a   1.000
_cell.length_b   1.000
_cell.length_c   1.000
_cell.angle_alpha   90.00
_cell.angle_beta   90.00
_cell.angle_gamma   90.00
#
_symmetry.space_group_name_H-M   'P 1'
#
loop_
_entity.id
_entity.type
_entity.pdbx_description
1 polymer ?
#
loop_
_entity_poly.entity_id
_entity_poly.type
_entity_poly.pdbx_seq_one_letter_code
_entity_poly.pdbx_strand_id
1 'polypeptide(L)'
;MYSSKDEARGVDGTFMWLMEEVGELAAALREGTPEELALEFADVLAWLATIANVSGVDLEAAVLKKYGNGCPGCGQMVCGCGLEEKP
;
A
#
# COMPACT_ATOMS: atom_id res chain seq x y z
N MET A 1 8.09 -10.42 8.77
CA MET A 1 8.54 -9.49 7.71
C MET A 1 9.79 -8.77 8.21
N TYR A 2 10.69 -8.41 7.29
CA TYR A 2 12.12 -8.01 7.38
C TYR A 2 12.60 -7.01 8.49
N SER A 3 12.11 -7.13 9.72
CA SER A 3 12.19 -6.07 10.74
C SER A 3 13.62 -5.63 11.10
N SER A 4 14.56 -6.54 11.36
CA SER A 4 15.88 -6.12 11.86
C SER A 4 16.76 -5.41 10.83
N LYS A 5 16.63 -5.74 9.54
CA LYS A 5 17.40 -5.08 8.48
C LYS A 5 16.77 -3.75 8.05
N ASP A 6 15.45 -3.65 8.10
CA ASP A 6 14.73 -2.45 7.66
C ASP A 6 14.68 -1.39 8.75
N GLU A 7 14.56 -1.79 10.02
CA GLU A 7 14.73 -0.87 11.16
C GLU A 7 16.12 -0.19 11.14
N ALA A 8 17.16 -0.93 10.76
CA ALA A 8 18.51 -0.38 10.63
C ALA A 8 18.66 0.59 9.44
N ARG A 9 17.81 0.47 8.42
CA ARG A 9 17.79 1.35 7.23
C ARG A 9 16.94 2.61 7.45
N GLY A 10 16.07 2.60 8.45
CA GLY A 10 15.18 3.70 8.79
C GLY A 10 14.07 3.93 7.76
N VAL A 11 13.22 4.92 8.04
CA VAL A 11 12.07 5.29 7.19
C VAL A 11 12.53 5.69 5.79
N ASP A 12 13.53 6.55 5.69
CA ASP A 12 13.99 7.11 4.41
C ASP A 12 14.49 6.02 3.45
N GLY A 13 15.31 5.08 3.95
CA GLY A 13 15.81 4.01 3.12
C GLY A 13 14.73 2.99 2.74
N THR A 14 13.78 2.73 3.63
CA THR A 14 12.62 1.85 3.34
C THR A 14 11.66 2.50 2.35
N PHE A 15 11.50 3.82 2.40
CA PHE A 15 10.70 4.58 1.45
C PHE A 15 11.26 4.48 0.03
N MET A 16 12.58 4.49 -0.13
CA MET A 16 13.19 4.32 -1.45
C MET A 16 12.88 2.96 -2.09
N TRP A 17 12.88 1.87 -1.30
CA TRP A 17 12.45 0.56 -1.77
C TRP A 17 10.98 0.58 -2.19
N LEU A 18 10.08 1.10 -1.36
CA LEU A 18 8.67 1.23 -1.75
C LEU A 18 8.49 1.98 -3.08
N MET A 19 9.28 3.04 -3.30
CA MET A 19 9.21 3.80 -4.56
C MET A 19 9.76 3.04 -5.77
N GLU A 20 10.74 2.16 -5.58
CA GLU A 20 11.26 1.25 -6.62
C GLU A 20 10.15 0.30 -7.09
N GLU A 21 9.49 -0.38 -6.16
CA GLU A 21 8.40 -1.33 -6.43
C GLU A 21 7.18 -0.64 -7.07
N VAL A 22 6.88 0.60 -6.68
CA VAL A 22 5.86 1.41 -7.36
C VAL A 22 6.26 1.70 -8.82
N GLY A 23 7.54 1.88 -9.08
CA GLY A 23 8.09 2.03 -10.42
C GLY A 23 7.96 0.76 -11.26
N GLU A 24 8.26 -0.40 -10.67
CA GLU A 24 8.12 -1.72 -11.31
C GLU A 24 6.64 -2.04 -11.59
N LEU A 25 5.75 -1.80 -10.62
CA LEU A 25 4.30 -1.88 -10.81
C LEU A 25 3.83 -0.98 -11.96
N ALA A 26 4.35 0.25 -12.05
CA ALA A 26 4.00 1.16 -13.13
C ALA A 26 4.48 0.65 -14.51
N ALA A 27 5.57 -0.10 -14.57
CA ALA A 27 6.02 -0.76 -15.80
C ALA A 27 5.12 -1.96 -16.13
N ALA A 28 4.82 -2.82 -15.16
CA ALA A 28 3.95 -3.98 -15.33
C ALA A 28 2.52 -3.59 -15.74
N LEU A 29 1.99 -2.48 -15.24
CA LEU A 29 0.67 -1.95 -15.66
C LEU A 29 0.61 -1.56 -17.14
N ARG A 30 1.74 -1.18 -17.75
CA ARG A 30 1.78 -0.76 -19.16
C ARG A 30 1.97 -1.95 -20.10
N GLU A 31 2.89 -2.84 -19.76
CA GLU A 31 3.41 -3.85 -20.70
C GLU A 31 3.64 -5.23 -20.07
N GLY A 32 3.33 -5.41 -18.79
CA GLY A 32 3.56 -6.66 -18.06
C GLY A 32 2.51 -7.73 -18.36
N THR A 33 2.91 -8.98 -18.14
CA THR A 33 2.03 -10.14 -18.09
C THR A 33 1.12 -10.10 -16.85
N PRO A 34 -0.01 -10.81 -16.84
CA PRO A 34 -0.85 -10.95 -15.64
C PRO A 34 -0.08 -11.46 -14.42
N GLU A 35 0.90 -12.35 -14.64
CA GLU A 35 1.76 -12.91 -13.62
C GLU A 35 2.72 -11.85 -13.03
N GLU A 36 3.41 -11.09 -13.89
CA GLU A 36 4.26 -9.97 -13.46
C GLU A 36 3.43 -8.93 -12.70
N LEU A 37 2.28 -8.54 -13.24
CA LEU A 37 1.40 -7.57 -12.59
C LEU A 37 0.99 -8.00 -11.18
N ALA A 38 0.66 -9.28 -10.99
CA ALA A 38 0.30 -9.82 -9.69
C ALA A 38 1.46 -9.81 -8.69
N LEU A 39 2.70 -10.05 -9.17
CA LEU A 39 3.91 -9.98 -8.35
C LEU A 39 4.16 -8.55 -7.88
N GLU A 40 4.15 -7.57 -8.80
CA GLU A 40 4.40 -6.18 -8.46
C GLU A 40 3.37 -5.60 -7.47
N PHE A 41 2.11 -6.02 -7.58
CA PHE A 41 1.10 -5.65 -6.58
C PHE A 41 1.40 -6.23 -5.19
N ALA A 42 1.91 -7.45 -5.13
CA ALA A 42 2.30 -8.09 -3.89
C ALA A 42 3.52 -7.40 -3.26
N ASP A 43 4.50 -7.01 -4.08
CA ASP A 43 5.70 -6.34 -3.60
C ASP A 43 5.41 -4.92 -3.09
N VAL A 44 4.59 -4.13 -3.80
CA VAL A 44 4.11 -2.83 -3.29
C VAL A 44 3.37 -2.97 -1.96
N LEU A 45 2.51 -3.99 -1.82
CA LEU A 45 1.81 -4.25 -0.56
C LEU A 45 2.79 -4.63 0.57
N ALA A 46 3.79 -5.46 0.26
CA ALA A 46 4.79 -5.91 1.21
C ALA A 46 5.62 -4.73 1.74
N TRP A 47 6.08 -3.85 0.86
CA TRP A 47 6.87 -2.68 1.26
C TRP A 47 6.07 -1.59 1.93
N LEU A 48 4.78 -1.43 1.58
CA LEU A 48 3.86 -0.56 2.32
C LEU A 48 3.70 -1.04 3.77
N ALA A 49 3.52 -2.35 3.99
CA ALA A 49 3.45 -2.92 5.33
C ALA A 49 4.78 -2.75 6.08
N THR A 50 5.91 -2.93 5.40
CA THR A 50 7.24 -2.75 5.99
C THR A 50 7.47 -1.31 6.46
N ILE A 51 7.20 -0.30 5.63
CA ILE A 51 7.39 1.09 6.05
C ILE A 51 6.42 1.51 7.16
N ALA A 52 5.20 0.95 7.19
CA ALA A 52 4.26 1.17 8.29
C ALA A 52 4.84 0.66 9.62
N ASN A 53 5.40 -0.56 9.63
CA ASN A 53 6.06 -1.12 10.80
C ASN A 53 7.26 -0.26 11.27
N VAL A 54 8.14 0.14 10.35
CA VAL A 54 9.30 1.00 10.67
C VAL A 54 8.86 2.37 11.19
N SER A 55 7.70 2.86 10.76
CA SER A 55 7.11 4.13 11.21
C SER A 55 6.29 4.01 12.50
N GLY A 56 6.17 2.81 13.09
CA GLY A 56 5.34 2.58 14.28
C GLY A 56 3.83 2.68 14.03
N VAL A 57 3.38 2.46 12.78
CA VAL A 57 1.98 2.50 12.38
C VAL A 57 1.43 1.08 12.30
N ASP A 58 0.39 0.81 13.08
CA ASP A 58 -0.46 -0.37 12.90
C ASP A 58 -1.34 -0.15 11.66
N LEU A 59 -0.92 -0.73 10.54
CA LEU A 59 -1.58 -0.56 9.24
C LEU A 59 -3.00 -1.16 9.22
N GLU A 60 -3.20 -2.30 9.89
CA GLU A 60 -4.51 -2.94 9.97
C GLU A 60 -5.49 -2.06 10.75
N ALA A 61 -5.10 -1.60 11.94
CA ALA A 61 -5.91 -0.71 12.74
C ALA A 61 -6.20 0.62 12.01
N ALA A 62 -5.23 1.16 11.27
CA ALA A 62 -5.41 2.38 10.48
C ALA A 62 -6.45 2.19 9.36
N VAL A 63 -6.40 1.06 8.64
CA VAL A 63 -7.34 0.71 7.58
C VAL A 63 -8.74 0.48 8.15
N LEU A 64 -8.86 -0.31 9.23
CA LEU A 64 -10.15 -0.58 9.89
C LEU A 64 -10.78 0.70 10.43
N LYS A 65 -9.98 1.60 11.04
CA LYS A 65 -10.49 2.88 11.53
C LYS A 65 -11.04 3.75 10.42
N LYS A 66 -10.42 3.73 9.23
CA LYS A 66 -10.82 4.56 8.10
C LYS A 66 -11.97 3.95 7.29
N TYR A 67 -11.90 2.66 7.00
CA TYR A 67 -12.79 1.99 6.02
C TYR A 67 -13.63 0.86 6.63
N GLY A 68 -13.44 0.52 7.91
CA GLY A 68 -14.11 -0.64 8.55
C GLY A 68 -15.62 -0.50 8.73
N ASN A 69 -16.16 0.72 8.62
CA ASN A 69 -17.59 1.01 8.70
C ASN A 69 -18.20 1.41 7.34
N GLY A 70 -17.51 1.09 6.24
CA GLY A 70 -17.89 1.52 4.89
C GLY A 70 -17.09 2.72 4.41
N CYS A 71 -17.50 3.25 3.25
CA CYS A 71 -16.86 4.41 2.61
C CYS A 71 -16.83 5.62 3.57
N PRO A 72 -15.67 6.26 3.82
CA PRO A 72 -15.57 7.46 4.64
C PRO A 72 -16.48 8.62 4.17
N GLY A 73 -16.74 8.73 2.87
CA GLY A 73 -17.64 9.74 2.30
C GLY A 73 -19.12 9.47 2.54
N CYS A 74 -19.62 8.29 2.14
CA CYS A 74 -21.07 7.98 2.15
C CYS A 74 -21.54 6.98 3.20
N GLY A 75 -20.63 6.37 3.96
CA GLY A 75 -20.93 5.38 5.01
C GLY A 75 -21.47 4.03 4.51
N GLN A 76 -21.55 3.81 3.19
CA GLN A 76 -22.03 2.56 2.60
C GLN A 76 -20.89 1.56 2.44
N MET A 77 -21.18 0.27 2.61
CA MET A 77 -20.21 -0.82 2.36
C MET A 77 -19.84 -0.94 0.89
N VAL A 78 -20.78 -0.66 0.00
CA VAL A 78 -20.52 -0.46 -1.43
C VAL A 78 -20.61 1.03 -1.69
N CYS A 79 -19.47 1.65 -2.00
CA CYS A 79 -19.39 3.10 -2.21
C CYS A 79 -20.26 3.54 -3.39
N GLY A 80 -21.04 4.61 -3.19
CA GLY A 80 -21.82 5.29 -4.24
C GLY A 80 -21.42 6.74 -4.47
N CYS A 81 -20.27 7.18 -3.93
CA CYS A 81 -19.75 8.53 -4.13
C CYS A 81 -19.44 8.78 -5.62
N GLY A 82 -19.48 10.05 -6.04
CA GLY A 82 -19.12 10.41 -7.41
C GLY A 82 -17.65 10.07 -7.70
N LEU A 83 -17.31 9.83 -8.98
CA LEU A 83 -15.92 9.50 -9.39
C LEU A 83 -14.89 10.59 -9.03
N GLU A 84 -15.34 11.81 -8.76
CA GLU A 84 -14.52 12.96 -8.40
C GLU A 84 -14.27 13.07 -6.88
N GLU A 85 -14.98 12.28 -6.07
CA GLU A 85 -14.89 12.30 -4.62
C GLU A 85 -13.89 11.23 -4.13
N LYS A 86 -12.98 11.64 -3.24
CA LYS A 86 -12.14 10.66 -2.53
C LYS A 86 -13.06 9.81 -1.64
N PRO A 87 -12.92 8.47 -1.64
CA PRO A 87 -13.64 7.62 -0.71
C PRO A 87 -13.38 8.00 0.75
#